data_AF-U2FZQ3-F1
#
_entry.id   AF-U2FZQ3-F1
#
_cell.length_a   1.000
_cell.length_b   1.000
_cell.length_c   1.000
_cell.angle_alpha   90.00
_cell.angle_beta   90.00
_cell.angle_gamma   90.00
#
_symmetry.space_group_name_H-M   'P 1'
#
loop_
_entity.id
_entity.type
_entity.pdbx_description
1 polymer ?
#
loop_
_entity_poly.entity_id
_entity_poly.type
_entity_poly.pdbx_seq_one_letter_code
_entity_poly.pdbx_strand_id
1 'polypeptide(L)'
;MLKDGNQAIGLMQINTVHLPTLERVGIQRRDLFDACTSQRVGAWVLANCISQFGSTWKAVGCYNTGPGSTNTAAQLRYVRDVQRYYAAYKRAQPEAR
;
A
#
# COMPACT_ATOMS: atom_id res chain seq x y z
N MET A 1 10.40 -12.78 -0.44
CA MET A 1 10.04 -12.80 0.99
C MET A 1 10.53 -11.52 1.63
N LEU A 2 9.68 -10.84 2.38
CA LEU A 2 10.03 -9.72 3.24
C LEU A 2 10.85 -10.24 4.43
N LYS A 3 11.58 -9.36 5.12
CA LYS A 3 12.50 -9.72 6.22
C LYS A 3 11.85 -10.55 7.33
N ASP A 4 10.53 -10.49 7.43
CA ASP A 4 9.75 -11.09 8.51
C ASP A 4 9.11 -12.43 8.06
N GLY A 5 9.54 -13.00 6.94
CA GLY A 5 8.96 -14.21 6.33
C GLY A 5 7.67 -13.95 5.53
N ASN A 6 7.12 -12.74 5.64
CA ASN A 6 5.94 -12.31 4.91
C ASN A 6 6.17 -12.19 3.39
N GLN A 7 5.10 -12.20 2.61
CA GLN A 7 5.15 -12.07 1.16
C GLN A 7 4.22 -10.93 0.70
N ALA A 8 4.59 -10.28 -0.39
CA ALA A 8 3.74 -9.30 -1.07
C ALA A 8 2.98 -9.98 -2.21
N ILE A 9 1.66 -9.78 -2.28
CA ILE A 9 0.78 -10.51 -3.20
C ILE A 9 0.01 -9.53 -4.10
N GLY A 10 -0.07 -9.86 -5.38
CA GLY A 10 -0.95 -9.18 -6.34
C GLY A 10 -0.46 -7.81 -6.80
N LEU A 11 -1.32 -7.11 -7.52
CA LEU A 11 -1.05 -5.80 -8.13
C LEU A 11 -0.56 -4.77 -7.10
N MET A 12 -1.25 -4.68 -5.96
CA MET A 12 -0.95 -3.71 -4.90
C MET A 12 0.09 -4.20 -3.88
N GLN A 13 0.72 -5.36 -4.15
CA GLN A 13 1.79 -5.93 -3.32
C GLN A 13 1.38 -6.07 -1.84
N ILE A 14 0.18 -6.59 -1.58
CA ILE A 14 -0.39 -6.71 -0.24
C ILE A 14 0.42 -7.68 0.60
N ASN A 15 0.86 -7.23 1.77
CA ASN A 15 1.61 -8.05 2.71
C ASN A 15 0.72 -9.13 3.35
N THR A 16 1.19 -10.38 3.41
CA THR A 16 0.51 -11.52 4.04
C THR A 16 0.09 -11.32 5.48
N VAL A 17 0.67 -10.35 6.19
CA VAL A 17 0.24 -9.95 7.55
C VAL A 17 -1.26 -9.59 7.64
N HIS A 18 -1.86 -9.16 6.53
CA HIS A 18 -3.29 -8.81 6.49
C HIS A 18 -4.22 -10.01 6.31
N LEU A 19 -3.71 -11.19 5.91
CA LEU A 19 -4.55 -12.36 5.58
C LEU A 19 -5.50 -12.77 6.72
N PRO A 20 -5.08 -12.83 8.00
CA PRO A 20 -6.01 -13.20 9.08
C PRO A 20 -7.21 -12.25 9.24
N THR A 21 -7.04 -10.96 8.87
CA THR A 21 -8.14 -9.99 8.89
C THR A 21 -8.99 -10.11 7.63
N LEU A 22 -8.37 -10.32 6.47
CA LEU A 22 -9.05 -10.46 5.18
C LEU A 22 -9.91 -11.73 5.12
N GLU A 23 -9.43 -12.83 5.68
CA GLU A 23 -10.15 -14.11 5.71
C GLU A 23 -11.47 -14.00 6.50
N ARG A 24 -11.50 -13.18 7.57
CA ARG A 24 -12.72 -12.94 8.36
C ARG A 24 -13.83 -12.22 7.57
N VAL A 25 -13.47 -11.51 6.50
CA VAL A 25 -14.42 -10.83 5.61
C VAL A 25 -14.56 -11.57 4.26
N GLY A 26 -14.09 -12.81 4.19
CA GLY A 26 -14.27 -13.68 3.02
C GLY A 26 -13.26 -13.47 1.88
N ILE A 27 -12.18 -12.69 2.10
CA ILE A 27 -11.12 -12.49 1.11
C ILE A 27 -9.97 -13.45 1.42
N GLN A 28 -9.72 -14.39 0.52
CA GLN A 28 -8.64 -15.37 0.63
C GLN A 28 -7.38 -14.90 -0.10
N ARG A 29 -6.25 -15.55 0.21
CA ARG A 29 -4.96 -15.29 -0.43
C ARG A 29 -5.03 -15.24 -1.97
N ARG A 30 -5.77 -16.16 -2.59
CA ARG A 30 -5.88 -16.24 -4.05
C ARG A 30 -6.61 -15.04 -4.67
N ASP A 31 -7.53 -14.43 -3.93
CA ASP A 31 -8.35 -13.32 -4.42
C ASP A 31 -7.49 -12.06 -4.58
N LEU A 32 -6.35 -11.97 -3.87
CA LEU A 32 -5.41 -10.88 -4.03
C LEU A 32 -4.69 -10.86 -5.39
N PHE A 33 -4.78 -11.93 -6.19
CA PHE A 33 -4.29 -11.93 -7.57
C PHE A 33 -5.27 -11.31 -8.57
N ASP A 34 -6.55 -11.16 -8.21
CA ASP A 34 -7.49 -10.34 -8.97
C ASP A 34 -7.15 -8.85 -8.77
N ALA A 35 -7.02 -8.11 -9.87
CA ALA A 35 -6.56 -6.72 -9.85
C ALA A 35 -7.53 -5.81 -9.08
N CYS A 36 -8.83 -6.00 -9.27
CA CYS A 36 -9.85 -5.18 -8.59
C CYS A 36 -9.85 -5.42 -7.07
N THR A 37 -9.76 -6.68 -6.67
CA THR A 37 -9.66 -7.07 -5.25
C THR A 37 -8.37 -6.55 -4.64
N SER A 38 -7.23 -6.74 -5.31
CA SER A 38 -5.93 -6.21 -4.89
C SER A 38 -5.98 -4.69 -4.70
N GLN A 39 -6.60 -3.97 -5.62
CA GLN A 39 -6.75 -2.52 -5.56
C GLN A 39 -7.60 -2.05 -4.38
N ARG A 40 -8.75 -2.69 -4.14
CA ARG A 40 -9.62 -2.36 -2.99
C ARG A 40 -8.93 -2.64 -1.65
N VAL A 41 -8.25 -3.78 -1.53
CA VAL A 41 -7.49 -4.14 -0.32
C VAL A 41 -6.32 -3.17 -0.12
N GLY A 42 -5.60 -2.80 -1.17
CA GLY A 42 -4.54 -1.80 -1.11
C GLY A 42 -5.06 -0.43 -0.65
N ALA A 43 -6.20 0.01 -1.19
CA ALA A 43 -6.86 1.24 -0.73
C ALA A 43 -7.24 1.18 0.76
N TRP A 44 -7.75 0.04 1.25
CA TRP A 44 -8.05 -0.16 2.67
C TRP A 44 -6.79 -0.09 3.56
N VAL A 45 -5.68 -0.74 3.16
CA VAL A 45 -4.41 -0.65 3.89
C VAL A 45 -3.90 0.78 3.93
N LEU A 46 -3.93 1.50 2.80
CA LEU A 46 -3.51 2.90 2.73
C LEU A 46 -4.42 3.81 3.58
N ALA A 47 -5.73 3.58 3.57
CA ALA A 47 -6.67 4.35 4.38
C ALA A 47 -6.37 4.23 5.88
N ASN A 48 -5.97 3.05 6.36
CA ASN A 48 -5.52 2.86 7.75
C ASN A 48 -4.24 3.66 8.07
N CYS A 49 -3.30 3.74 7.13
CA CYS A 49 -2.13 4.60 7.32
C CYS A 49 -2.51 6.10 7.31
N ILE A 50 -3.46 6.50 6.47
CA ILE A 50 -3.97 7.87 6.41
C ILE A 50 -4.70 8.24 7.71
N SER A 51 -5.50 7.34 8.28
CA SER A 51 -6.19 7.62 9.55
C SER A 51 -5.23 7.83 10.73
N GLN A 52 -4.01 7.27 10.66
CA GLN A 52 -2.99 7.43 11.69
C GLN A 52 -2.07 8.64 11.46
N PHE A 53 -1.68 8.92 10.22
CA PHE A 53 -0.64 9.92 9.88
C PHE A 53 -1.14 11.09 9.03
N GLY A 54 -2.45 11.18 8.81
CA GLY A 54 -3.07 12.13 7.89
C GLY A 54 -2.79 11.81 6.41
N SER A 55 -3.38 12.61 5.52
CA SER A 55 -3.13 12.52 4.07
C SER A 55 -1.77 13.11 3.69
N THR A 56 -0.71 12.44 4.14
CA THR A 56 0.69 12.89 4.03
C THR A 56 1.57 11.83 3.37
N TRP A 57 2.77 12.22 2.95
CA TRP A 57 3.78 11.27 2.48
C TRP A 57 4.21 10.27 3.56
N LYS A 58 4.00 10.58 4.84
CA LYS A 58 4.24 9.62 5.92
C LYS A 58 3.26 8.45 5.86
N ALA A 59 2.00 8.67 5.50
CA ALA A 59 1.04 7.58 5.30
C ALA A 59 1.45 6.67 4.13
N VAL A 60 2.01 7.23 3.06
CA VAL A 60 2.57 6.44 1.94
C VAL A 60 3.79 5.61 2.39
N GLY A 61 4.66 6.19 3.23
CA GLY A 61 5.75 5.44 3.87
C GLY A 61 5.24 4.33 4.80
N CYS A 62 4.20 4.60 5.58
CA CYS A 62 3.52 3.60 6.42
C CYS A 62 2.99 2.44 5.59
N TYR A 63 2.42 2.67 4.40
CA TYR A 63 1.96 1.59 3.53
C TYR A 63 3.09 0.62 3.17
N ASN A 64 4.30 1.15 2.95
CA ASN A 64 5.44 0.34 2.54
C ASN A 64 6.02 -0.53 3.67
N THR A 65 6.13 0.01 4.88
CA THR A 65 6.86 -0.67 5.97
C THR A 65 6.02 -0.96 7.21
N GLY A 66 4.78 -0.51 7.26
CA GLY A 66 3.87 -0.60 8.40
C GLY A 66 3.95 0.61 9.35
N PRO A 67 2.91 0.83 10.17
CA PRO A 67 2.79 2.01 11.04
C PRO A 67 3.82 2.05 12.18
N GLY A 68 4.24 0.88 12.69
CA GLY A 68 5.24 0.77 13.77
C GLY A 68 6.70 0.75 13.30
N SER A 69 6.94 0.89 12.00
CA SER A 69 8.28 0.74 11.43
C SER A 69 9.17 1.96 11.67
N THR A 70 10.38 1.70 12.15
CA THR A 70 11.45 2.69 12.30
C THR A 70 12.38 2.76 11.09
N ASN A 71 12.12 1.98 10.03
CA ASN A 71 12.95 1.95 8.82
C ASN A 71 12.66 3.13 7.90
N THR A 72 12.97 4.34 8.36
CA THR A 72 12.74 5.61 7.66
C THR A 72 13.44 5.64 6.30
N ALA A 73 14.60 4.99 6.16
CA ALA A 73 15.31 4.92 4.89
C ALA A 73 14.51 4.17 3.80
N ALA A 74 13.87 3.05 4.16
CA ALA A 74 12.99 2.33 3.22
C ALA A 74 11.75 3.16 2.86
N GLN A 75 11.11 3.78 3.87
CA GLN A 75 9.97 4.67 3.65
C GLN A 75 10.32 5.79 2.67
N LEU A 76 11.45 6.48 2.88
CA LEU A 76 11.87 7.59 2.02
C LEU A 76 12.19 7.15 0.58
N ARG A 77 12.82 5.98 0.39
CA ARG A 77 13.05 5.43 -0.96
C ARG A 77 11.72 5.19 -1.68
N TYR A 78 10.80 4.47 -1.03
CA TYR A 78 9.49 4.17 -1.60
C TYR A 78 8.68 5.45 -1.90
N VAL A 79 8.64 6.40 -0.96
CA VAL A 79 7.94 7.68 -1.13
C VAL A 79 8.48 8.46 -2.32
N ARG A 80 9.81 8.52 -2.51
CA ARG A 80 10.41 9.20 -3.67
C ARG A 80 10.00 8.57 -4.99
N ASP A 81 9.93 7.24 -5.06
CA ASP A 81 9.45 6.54 -6.26
C ASP A 81 7.98 6.86 -6.53
N VAL A 82 7.11 6.78 -5.50
CA VAL A 82 5.68 7.12 -5.65
C VAL A 82 5.50 8.58 -6.06
N GLN A 83 6.23 9.52 -5.46
CA GLN A 83 6.21 10.93 -5.82
C GLN A 83 6.53 11.14 -7.31
N ARG A 84 7.56 10.47 -7.82
CA ARG A 84 7.96 10.54 -9.23
C ARG A 84 6.83 10.10 -10.16
N TYR A 85 6.22 8.93 -9.90
CA TYR A 85 5.13 8.42 -10.74
C TYR A 85 3.85 9.25 -10.60
N TYR A 86 3.51 9.70 -9.39
CA TYR A 86 2.32 10.52 -9.16
C TYR A 86 2.42 11.88 -9.85
N ALA A 87 3.59 12.53 -9.81
CA ALA A 87 3.82 13.79 -10.54
C ALA A 87 3.73 13.60 -12.05
N ALA A 88 4.22 12.48 -12.59
CA ALA A 88 4.05 12.15 -14.00
C ALA A 88 2.57 11.93 -14.36
N TYR A 89 1.84 11.16 -13.54
CA TYR A 89 0.40 10.90 -13.71
C TYR A 89 -0.42 12.21 -13.72
N LYS A 90 -0.17 13.10 -12.74
CA LYS A 90 -0.85 14.40 -12.65
C LYS A 90 -0.56 15.34 -13.83
N ARG A 91 0.59 15.21 -14.50
CA ARG A 91 0.89 15.97 -15.73
C ARG A 91 0.21 15.38 -16.97
N ALA A 92 0.06 14.06 -17.02
CA ALA A 92 -0.59 13.35 -18.12
C ALA A 92 -2.13 13.41 -18.06
N GLN A 93 -2.69 13.64 -16.87
CA GLN A 93 -4.11 13.84 -16.65
C GLN A 93 -4.35 15.34 -16.47
N PRO A 94 -4.66 16.11 -17.54
CA PRO A 94 -5.16 17.47 -17.34
C PRO A 94 -6.37 17.36 -16.42
N GLU A 95 -6.39 18.16 -15.36
CA GLU A 95 -7.39 18.06 -14.30
C GLU A 95 -8.77 17.94 -14.92
N ALA A 96 -9.48 16.84 -14.64
CA ALA A 96 -10.89 16.75 -14.94
C ALA A 96 -11.54 17.93 -14.20
N ARG A 97 -11.93 18.93 -14.98
CA ARG A 97 -12.57 20.17 -14.55
C ARG A 97 -13.82 19.87 -13.75
#